data_AF-A0A3P8JND2-F1
#
_entry.id   AF-A0A3P8JND2-F1
#
_cell.length_a   1.000
_cell.length_b   1.000
_cell.length_c   1.000
_cell.angle_alpha   90.00
_cell.angle_beta   90.00
_cell.angle_gamma   90.00
#
_symmetry.space_group_name_H-M   'P 1'
#
loop_
_entity.id
_entity.type
_entity.pdbx_description
1 polymer ?
#
loop_
_entity_poly.entity_id
_entity_poly.type
_entity_poly.pdbx_seq_one_letter_code
_entity_poly.pdbx_strand_id
1 'polypeptide(L)' 'MTHIIAVTACPSGVAHTYMAAESLEGAAKAKGWQIKVETQGSIGIENELTAEDVARGRYRDPDQGYRHQV' A
#
# COMPACT_ATOMS: atom_id res chain seq x y z
N MET A 1 7.46 -11.26 -10.70
CA MET A 1 6.30 -10.35 -10.56
C MET A 1 6.54 -9.47 -9.35
N THR A 2 6.32 -8.16 -9.44
CA THR A 2 6.55 -7.23 -8.32
C THR A 2 5.29 -7.12 -7.48
N HIS A 3 5.41 -7.38 -6.17
CA HIS A 3 4.35 -7.22 -5.18
C HIS A 3 4.63 -6.00 -4.32
N ILE A 4 3.66 -5.10 -4.26
CA ILE A 4 3.74 -3.85 -3.51
C ILE A 4 2.69 -3.88 -2.42
N ILE A 5 3.05 -3.38 -1.26
CA ILE A 5 2.12 -3.09 -0.19
C ILE A 5 2.14 -1.58 0.05
N ALA A 6 0.99 -1.01 0.38
CA ALA A 6 0.87 0.40 0.71
C ALA A 6 -0.12 0.58 1.85
N VAL A 7 0.09 1.64 2.62
CA VAL A 7 -0.86 2.10 3.64
C VAL A 7 -1.25 3.52 3.26
N THR A 8 -2.54 3.79 3.13
CA THR A 8 -3.07 5.14 2.95
C THR A 8 -3.71 5.58 4.25
N ALA A 9 -3.35 6.77 4.73
CA ALA A 9 -3.89 7.33 5.95
C ALA A 9 -4.14 8.83 5.80
N CYS A 10 -5.37 9.28 6.04
CA CYS A 10 -5.71 10.69 6.07
C CYS A 10 -6.40 11.02 7.41
N PRO A 11 -5.80 11.87 8.26
CA PRO A 11 -6.35 12.19 9.58
C PRO A 11 -7.68 12.94 9.50
N SER A 12 -7.94 13.62 8.38
CA SER A 12 -9.14 14.44 8.18
C SER A 12 -10.38 13.64 7.77
N GLY A 13 -10.23 12.37 7.36
CA GLY A 13 -11.36 11.52 6.96
C GLY A 13 -10.98 10.47 5.91
N VAL A 14 -11.99 9.76 5.40
CA VAL A 14 -11.78 8.60 4.50
C VAL A 14 -11.68 8.92 3.01
N ALA A 15 -12.15 10.10 2.58
CA ALA A 15 -12.24 10.43 1.16
C ALA A 15 -10.86 10.39 0.46
N HIS A 16 -9.85 11.06 1.03
CA HIS A 16 -8.50 11.02 0.48
C HIS A 16 -7.82 9.66 0.68
N THR A 17 -8.17 8.91 1.72
CA THR A 17 -7.67 7.55 1.97
C THR A 17 -8.05 6.61 0.83
N TYR A 18 -9.32 6.61 0.41
CA TYR A 18 -9.79 5.78 -0.70
C TYR A 18 -9.31 6.29 -2.05
N MET A 19 -9.34 7.61 -2.30
CA MET A 19 -8.82 8.16 -3.56
C MET A 19 -7.33 7.85 -3.77
N ALA A 20 -6.54 7.87 -2.70
CA ALA A 20 -5.14 7.45 -2.75
C ALA A 20 -5.01 5.95 -3.04
N ALA A 21 -5.85 5.11 -2.42
CA ALA A 21 -5.85 3.67 -2.64
C ALA A 21 -6.18 3.32 -4.10
N GLU A 22 -7.25 3.89 -4.66
CA GLU A 22 -7.64 3.67 -6.06
C GLU A 22 -6.55 4.15 -7.04
N SER A 23 -5.91 5.29 -6.75
CA SER A 23 -4.82 5.82 -7.57
C SER A 23 -3.61 4.86 -7.59
N LEU A 24 -3.27 4.28 -6.44
CA LEU A 24 -2.19 3.30 -6.31
C LEU A 24 -2.52 2.00 -7.05
N GLU A 25 -3.75 1.51 -6.92
CA GLU A 25 -4.24 0.34 -7.66
C GLU A 25 -4.19 0.55 -9.17
N GLY A 26 -4.63 1.71 -9.65
CA GLY A 26 -4.54 2.11 -11.05
C GLY A 26 -3.10 2.14 -11.56
N ALA A 27 -2.18 2.73 -10.79
CA ALA A 27 -0.76 2.80 -11.14
C ALA A 27 -0.09 1.41 -11.15
N ALA A 28 -0.42 0.55 -10.19
CA ALA A 28 0.08 -0.83 -10.14
C ALA A 28 -0.42 -1.64 -11.32
N LYS A 29 -1.72 -1.54 -11.64
CA LYS A 29 -2.33 -2.19 -12.82
C LYS A 29 -1.67 -1.74 -14.12
N ALA A 30 -1.41 -0.44 -14.28
CA ALA A 30 -0.72 0.11 -15.45
C ALA A 30 0.72 -0.44 -15.61
N LYS A 31 1.38 -0.81 -14.50
CA LYS A 31 2.73 -1.39 -14.49
C LYS A 31 2.75 -2.93 -14.45
N GLY A 32 1.58 -3.58 -14.40
CA GLY A 32 1.48 -5.04 -14.26
C GLY A 32 1.98 -5.56 -12.90
N TRP A 33 1.89 -4.74 -11.86
CA TRP A 33 2.29 -5.07 -10.50
C TRP A 33 1.08 -5.50 -9.67
N GLN A 34 1.31 -6.41 -8.71
CA GLN A 34 0.30 -6.72 -7.71
C GLN A 34 0.45 -5.75 -6.55
N ILE A 35 -0.67 -5.21 -6.08
CA ILE A 35 -0.68 -4.28 -4.95
C ILE A 35 -1.75 -4.69 -3.94
N LYS A 36 -1.43 -4.55 -2.65
CA LYS A 36 -2.41 -4.56 -1.56
C LYS A 36 -2.30 -3.23 -0.82
N VAL A 37 -3.44 -2.53 -0.66
CA VAL A 37 -3.50 -1.24 0.02
C VAL A 37 -4.34 -1.37 1.28
N GLU A 38 -3.73 -1.08 2.44
CA GLU A 38 -4.46 -0.91 3.70
C GLU A 38 -4.89 0.56 3.82
N THR A 39 -6.14 0.76 4.20
CA THR A 39 -6.76 2.08 4.31
C THR A 39 -7.03 2.38 5.78
N GLN A 40 -6.37 3.40 6.32
CA GLN A 40 -6.53 3.86 7.69
C GLN A 40 -7.24 5.21 7.70
N GLY A 41 -8.48 5.24 8.15
CA GLY A 41 -9.29 6.45 8.19
C GLY A 41 -9.91 6.70 9.55
N SER A 42 -10.74 7.73 9.62
CA SER A 42 -11.51 8.07 10.83
C SER A 42 -12.51 6.98 11.24
N ILE A 43 -12.83 6.04 10.35
CA ILE A 43 -13.75 4.92 10.58
C ILE A 43 -12.99 3.68 11.09
N GLY A 44 -11.66 3.66 10.97
CA GLY A 44 -10.80 2.55 11.38
C GLY A 44 -9.85 2.08 10.27
N ILE A 45 -9.33 0.86 10.45
CA ILE A 45 -8.44 0.18 9.50
C ILE A 45 -9.28 -0.78 8.66
N GLU A 46 -9.11 -0.73 7.35
CA GLU A 46 -9.67 -1.69 6.41
C GLU A 46 -8.56 -2.27 5.53
N ASN A 47 -8.76 -3.51 5.06
CA ASN A 47 -7.79 -4.24 4.26
C ASN A 47 -6.41 -4.41 4.94
N GLU A 48 -6.44 -4.62 6.26
CA GLU A 48 -5.26 -4.76 7.11
C GLU A 48 -4.18 -5.67 6.47
N LEU A 49 -2.96 -5.18 6.46
CA LEU A 49 -1.78 -5.90 6.00
C LEU A 49 -1.41 -6.95 7.05
N THR A 50 -1.27 -8.18 6.58
CA THR A 50 -0.78 -9.27 7.42
C THR A 50 0.74 -9.31 7.40
N ALA A 51 1.35 -9.97 8.39
CA ALA A 51 2.79 -10.23 8.39
C ALA A 51 3.26 -10.95 7.11
N GLU A 52 2.40 -11.79 6.50
CA GLU A 52 2.68 -12.44 5.23
C GLU A 52 2.72 -11.44 4.05
N ASP A 53 1.87 -10.41 4.06
CA ASP A 53 1.89 -9.36 3.04
C ASP A 53 3.17 -8.54 3.14
N VAL A 54 3.62 -8.23 4.35
CA VAL A 54 4.89 -7.53 4.60
C VAL A 54 6.09 -8.36 4.16
N ALA A 55 6.10 -9.66 4.46
CA ALA A 55 7.17 -10.56 4.04
C ALA A 55 7.29 -10.71 2.51
N ARG A 56 6.16 -10.61 1.80
CA ARG A 56 6.10 -10.70 0.32
C ARG A 56 6.30 -9.35 -0.36
N GLY A 57 5.90 -8.26 0.29
CA GLY A 57 5.96 -6.90 -0.22
C GLY A 57 7.40 -6.43 -0.38
N ARG A 58 7.68 -5.76 -1.50
CA ARG A 58 8.96 -5.08 -1.69
C ARG A 58 8.89 -3.66 -1.15
N TYR A 59 9.63 -3.36 -0.10
CA TYR A 59 9.83 -2.01 0.39
C TYR A 59 10.88 -1.32 -0.50
N ARG A 60 10.56 -0.14 -1.03
CA ARG A 60 11.55 0.69 -1.73
C ARG A 60 11.95 1.82 -0.79
N ASP A 61 13.12 1.68 -0.22
CA ASP A 61 13.78 2.76 0.50
C ASP A 61 14.26 3.82 -0.52
N PRO A 62 13.93 5.11 -0.35
CA PRO A 62 14.34 6.15 -1.28
C PRO A 62 15.86 6.38 -1.28
N ASP A 63 16.57 6.04 -0.20
CA ASP A 63 18.02 6.18 -0.06
C ASP A 63 18.80 4.89 -0.42
N GLN A 64 18.17 3.71 -0.30
CA GLN A 64 18.83 2.40 -0.39
C GLN A 64 18.20 1.43 -1.41
N GLY A 65 17.20 1.86 -2.19
CA GLY A 65 16.57 1.04 -3.21
C GLY A 65 15.61 -0.02 -2.66
N TYR A 66 15.33 -1.08 -3.44
CA TYR A 66 14.37 -2.11 -3.03
C TYR A 66 14.99 -3.06 -2.01
N ARG A 67 14.46 -3.08 -0.79
CA ARG A 67 14.82 -4.01 0.29
C ARG A 67 13.62 -4.92 0.61
N HIS A 68 13.90 -6.17 0.95
CA HIS A 68 12.93 -6.98 1.68
C HIS A 68 13.01 -6.53 3.14
N GLN A 69 11.92 -6.00 3.69
CA GLN A 69 11.88 -5.67 5.11
C GLN A 69 11.67 -6.99 5.86
N VAL A 70 12.69 -7.40 6.61
CA VAL A 70 12.64 -8.53 7.56
C VAL A 70 12.14 -8.04 8.90
#